data_AF-A0A0Q4RPZ7-F1
#
_entry.id   AF-A0A0Q4RPZ7-F1
#
_cell.length_a   1.000
_cell.length_b   1.000
_cell.length_c   1.000
_cell.angle_alpha   90.00
_cell.angle_beta   90.00
_cell.angle_gamma   90.00
#
_symmetry.space_group_name_H-M   'P 1'
#
loop_
_entity.id
_entity.type
_entity.pdbx_description
1 polymer ?
#
loop_
_entity_poly.entity_id
_entity_poly.type
_entity_poly.pdbx_seq_one_letter_code
_entity_poly.pdbx_strand_id
1 'polypeptide(L)'
;MAMITGSNHLSVLLGDGNGEFQIEDHSVDDNRISSPNSIVSGHFNDDDKIDLAIANKGTKKVYILYGQGDGTFTTGDEYGGINEPSALATGDFNRDG
;
A
#
# COMPACT_ATOMS: atom_id res chain seq x y z
N MET A 1 -10.02 -8.13 -2.60
CA MET A 1 -8.82 -7.82 -1.80
C MET A 1 -9.23 -6.87 -0.69
N ALA A 2 -8.95 -7.22 0.56
CA ALA A 2 -9.04 -6.33 1.71
C ALA A 2 -7.64 -6.20 2.32
N MET A 3 -7.30 -5.07 2.92
CA MET A 3 -5.98 -4.88 3.53
C MET A 3 -6.13 -4.45 4.98
N ILE A 4 -5.28 -5.01 5.83
CA ILE A 4 -5.26 -4.73 7.26
C ILE A 4 -3.84 -4.34 7.63
N THR A 5 -3.69 -3.22 8.34
CA THR A 5 -2.41 -2.80 8.87
C THR A 5 -2.37 -3.02 10.38
N GLY A 6 -1.38 -3.79 10.85
CA GLY A 6 -0.96 -3.79 12.25
C GLY A 6 0.06 -2.69 12.50
N SER A 7 0.49 -2.52 13.76
CA SER A 7 1.36 -1.43 14.21
C SER A 7 2.59 -1.18 13.32
N ASN A 8 3.15 -2.24 12.72
CA ASN A 8 4.27 -2.18 11.77
C ASN A 8 4.14 -3.21 10.62
N HIS A 9 2.95 -3.75 10.35
CA HIS A 9 2.77 -4.85 9.39
C HIS A 9 1.62 -4.55 8.42
N LEU A 10 1.78 -4.98 7.18
CA LEU A 10 0.73 -4.99 6.16
C LEU A 10 0.33 -6.45 5.92
N SER A 11 -0.95 -6.74 6.08
CA SER A 11 -1.53 -8.04 5.71
C SER A 11 -2.54 -7.86 4.59
N VAL A 12 -2.51 -8.77 3.63
CA VAL A 12 -3.37 -8.75 2.45
C VAL A 12 -4.36 -9.90 2.57
N LEU A 13 -5.63 -9.57 2.48
CA LEU A 13 -6.72 -10.55 2.51
C LEU A 13 -7.23 -10.72 1.08
N LEU A 14 -6.90 -11.87 0.49
CA LEU A 14 -7.39 -12.23 -0.83
C LEU A 14 -8.77 -12.87 -0.70
N GLY A 15 -9.69 -12.44 -1.56
CA GLY A 15 -11.03 -13.00 -1.62
C GLY A 15 -11.02 -14.28 -2.45
N ASP A 16 -11.71 -15.31 -1.99
CA ASP A 16 -11.80 -16.60 -2.69
C ASP A 16 -12.85 -16.62 -3.83
N GLY A 17 -13.58 -15.51 -4.01
CA GLY A 17 -14.66 -15.37 -4.97
C GLY A 17 -16.04 -15.84 -4.47
N ASN A 18 -16.12 -16.45 -3.29
CA ASN A 18 -17.36 -16.90 -2.64
C ASN A 18 -17.75 -16.05 -1.43
N GLY A 19 -17.00 -14.98 -1.17
CA GLY A 19 -17.22 -14.06 -0.04
C GLY A 19 -16.40 -14.40 1.19
N GLU A 20 -15.51 -15.39 1.13
CA GLU A 20 -14.52 -15.64 2.17
C GLU A 20 -13.21 -14.92 1.85
N PHE A 21 -12.44 -14.63 2.91
CA PHE A 21 -11.11 -14.04 2.81
C PHE A 21 -10.09 -14.96 3.45
N GLN A 22 -9.03 -15.27 2.69
CA GLN A 22 -7.84 -15.93 3.22
C GLN A 22 -6.86 -14.84 3.68
N ILE A 23 -6.29 -15.01 4.87
CA ILE A 23 -5.22 -14.14 5.34
C ILE A 23 -3.92 -14.67 4.73
N GLU A 24 -3.35 -13.91 3.81
CA GLU A 24 -1.98 -14.13 3.36
C GLU A 24 -1.11 -13.00 3.91
N ASP A 25 -0.16 -13.38 4.76
CA ASP A 25 0.81 -12.44 5.31
C ASP A 25 1.89 -12.18 4.26
N HIS A 26 1.61 -11.21 3.38
CA HIS A 26 2.55 -10.68 2.40
C HIS A 26 3.26 -9.44 2.95
N SER A 27 3.75 -9.52 4.18
CA SER A 27 4.45 -8.41 4.82
C SER A 27 5.70 -8.02 4.02
N VAL A 28 5.78 -6.74 3.66
CA VAL A 28 7.03 -6.14 3.20
C VAL A 28 7.82 -5.76 4.46
N ASP A 29 8.55 -6.74 5.01
CA ASP A 29 9.19 -6.68 6.33
C ASP A 29 10.56 -5.96 6.29
N ASP A 30 10.60 -4.75 5.73
CA ASP A 30 11.84 -3.98 5.53
C ASP A 30 12.00 -2.80 6.52
N ASN A 31 11.26 -2.80 7.63
CA ASN A 31 11.16 -1.70 8.60
C ASN A 31 10.66 -0.36 8.01
N ARG A 32 10.19 -0.31 6.76
CA ARG A 32 9.59 0.91 6.21
C ARG A 32 8.20 1.13 6.78
N ILE A 33 7.43 0.09 7.10
CA ILE A 33 6.08 0.22 7.66
C ILE A 33 6.16 0.47 9.17
N SER A 34 5.88 1.70 9.60
CA SER A 34 5.90 2.08 11.01
C SER A 34 4.77 3.04 11.35
N SER A 35 3.81 2.60 12.16
CA SER A 35 2.59 3.38 12.45
C SER A 35 1.92 3.93 11.18
N PRO A 36 1.49 3.06 10.25
CA PRO A 36 0.74 3.50 9.06
C PRO A 36 -0.59 4.13 9.49
N ASN A 37 -0.93 5.27 8.90
CA ASN A 37 -2.17 6.00 9.18
C ASN A 37 -3.25 5.79 8.11
N SER A 38 -2.82 5.63 6.85
CA SER A 38 -3.72 5.52 5.70
C SER A 38 -3.07 4.72 4.59
N ILE A 39 -3.88 3.95 3.86
CA ILE A 39 -3.46 3.23 2.66
C ILE A 39 -4.49 3.48 1.55
N VAL A 40 -4.01 3.67 0.32
CA VAL A 40 -4.83 3.69 -0.89
C VAL A 40 -4.23 2.77 -1.95
N SER A 41 -5.07 2.25 -2.84
CA SER A 41 -4.66 1.46 -4.01
C SER A 41 -4.74 2.31 -5.28
N GLY A 42 -3.84 2.10 -6.24
CA GLY A 42 -3.86 2.79 -7.53
C GLY A 42 -2.85 2.18 -8.51
N HIS A 43 -2.77 2.72 -9.71
CA HIS A 43 -1.65 2.46 -10.62
C HIS A 43 -0.63 3.57 -10.39
N PHE A 44 0.51 3.23 -9.80
CA PHE A 44 1.58 4.17 -9.50
C PHE A 44 2.84 3.88 -10.33
N ASN A 45 2.79 2.86 -11.18
CA ASN A 45 3.74 2.56 -12.24
C ASN A 45 3.00 2.11 -13.52
N ASP A 46 3.75 1.91 -14.61
CA ASP A 46 3.22 1.56 -15.93
C ASP A 46 3.11 0.04 -16.15
N ASP A 47 2.78 -0.76 -15.12
CA ASP A 47 2.79 -2.23 -15.21
C ASP A 47 1.41 -2.92 -15.21
N ASP A 48 0.33 -2.14 -15.31
CA ASP A 48 -1.08 -2.55 -15.26
C ASP A 48 -1.52 -3.30 -13.99
N LYS A 49 -0.68 -3.36 -12.95
CA LYS A 49 -1.02 -3.98 -11.66
C LYS A 49 -1.40 -2.92 -10.64
N ILE A 50 -2.17 -3.34 -9.65
CA ILE A 50 -2.58 -2.46 -8.56
C ILE A 50 -1.44 -2.36 -7.55
N ASP A 51 -0.95 -1.13 -7.38
CA ASP A 51 0.03 -0.71 -6.40
C ASP A 51 -0.65 -0.13 -5.16
N LEU A 52 0.15 0.10 -4.11
CA LEU A 52 -0.30 0.71 -2.87
C LEU A 52 0.50 1.95 -2.53
N ALA A 53 -0.16 2.97 -2.00
CA ALA A 53 0.48 4.09 -1.34
C ALA A 53 0.15 4.08 0.16
N ILE A 54 1.18 4.18 1.00
CA ILE A 54 1.08 4.11 2.47
C ILE A 54 1.55 5.41 3.09
N ALA A 55 0.66 6.09 3.81
CA ALA A 55 0.99 7.23 4.67
C ALA A 55 1.52 6.72 6.00
N ASN A 56 2.79 7.02 6.27
CA ASN A 56 3.53 6.39 7.35
C ASN A 56 4.00 7.41 8.37
N LYS A 57 3.34 7.45 9.53
CA LYS A 57 3.61 8.45 10.56
C LYS A 57 4.96 8.24 11.23
N GLY A 58 5.34 6.98 11.48
CA GLY A 58 6.58 6.64 12.19
C GLY A 58 7.82 7.08 11.41
N THR A 59 7.81 6.88 10.09
CA THR A 59 8.93 7.26 9.21
C THR A 59 8.82 8.67 8.63
N LYS A 60 7.66 9.34 8.75
CA LYS A 60 7.37 10.64 8.14
C LYS A 60 7.50 10.63 6.61
N LYS A 61 7.06 9.53 5.99
CA LYS A 61 7.14 9.28 4.56
C LYS A 61 5.81 8.78 4.01
N VAL A 62 5.64 8.92 2.70
CA VAL A 62 4.71 8.11 1.92
C VAL A 62 5.52 7.07 1.16
N TYR A 63 5.10 5.82 1.22
CA TYR A 63 5.73 4.72 0.49
C TYR A 63 4.82 4.21 -0.61
N ILE A 64 5.39 3.91 -1.77
CA ILE A 64 4.73 3.15 -2.82
C ILE A 64 5.21 1.70 -2.73
N LEU A 65 4.29 0.75 -2.77
CA LEU A 65 4.57 -0.67 -2.90
C LEU A 65 4.03 -1.14 -4.24
N TYR A 66 4.90 -1.72 -5.07
CA TYR A 66 4.53 -2.16 -6.41
C TYR A 66 3.87 -3.54 -6.38
N GLY A 67 2.66 -3.63 -6.90
CA GLY A 67 1.88 -4.87 -6.95
C GLY A 67 2.50 -5.86 -7.91
N GLN A 68 2.45 -7.14 -7.57
CA GLN A 68 2.92 -8.21 -8.47
C GLN A 68 1.77 -8.92 -9.21
N GLY A 69 0.52 -8.59 -8.87
CA GLY A 69 -0.70 -9.11 -9.51
C GLY A 69 -1.24 -10.39 -8.87
N ASP A 70 -0.51 -10.99 -7.94
CA ASP A 70 -0.87 -12.18 -7.18
C ASP A 70 -1.21 -11.88 -5.70
N GLY A 71 -1.31 -10.60 -5.34
CA GLY A 71 -1.51 -10.16 -3.97
C GLY A 71 -0.21 -9.90 -3.19
N THR A 72 0.95 -10.19 -3.79
CA THR A 72 2.26 -9.80 -3.23
C THR A 72 2.66 -8.40 -3.69
N PHE A 73 3.56 -7.79 -2.91
CA PHE A 73 4.05 -6.44 -3.14
C PHE A 73 5.57 -6.37 -3.00
N THR A 74 6.20 -5.54 -3.82
CA THR A 74 7.63 -5.23 -3.70
C THR A 74 7.84 -3.77 -3.30
N THR A 75 9.01 -3.50 -2.76
CA THR A 75 9.41 -2.16 -2.36
C THR A 75 9.48 -1.23 -3.57
N GLY A 76 8.69 -0.16 -3.57
CA GLY A 76 8.74 0.89 -4.58
C GLY A 76 9.30 2.21 -4.05
N ASP A 77 8.74 3.31 -4.57
CA ASP A 77 9.20 4.66 -4.29
C ASP A 77 8.97 5.10 -2.83
N GLU A 78 9.68 6.14 -2.43
CA GLU A 78 9.45 6.84 -1.17
C GLU A 78 9.47 8.36 -1.33
N TYR A 79 8.53 9.02 -0.66
CA TYR A 79 8.38 10.46 -0.67
C TYR A 79 8.49 10.98 0.76
N GLY A 80 9.56 11.73 1.03
CA GLY A 80 9.87 12.29 2.34
C GLY A 80 9.52 13.77 2.50
N GLY A 81 9.84 14.33 3.67
CA GLY A 81 9.57 15.73 3.99
C GLY A 81 8.13 16.01 4.43
N ILE A 82 7.35 14.96 4.68
CA ILE A 82 5.94 15.06 5.07
C ILE A 82 5.85 14.92 6.58
N ASN A 83 5.47 16.00 7.27
CA ASN A 83 5.19 15.92 8.70
C ASN A 83 3.82 15.26 8.92
N GLU A 84 3.83 14.15 9.65
CA GLU A 84 2.63 13.43 10.09
C GLU A 84 1.62 13.13 8.96
N PRO A 85 2.01 12.35 7.93
CA PRO A 85 1.08 11.95 6.88
C PRO A 85 -0.13 11.23 7.49
N SER A 86 -1.34 11.75 7.26
CA SER A 86 -2.56 11.34 7.97
C SER A 86 -3.61 10.70 7.07
N ALA A 87 -3.76 11.18 5.84
CA ALA A 87 -4.72 10.67 4.87
C ALA A 87 -4.12 10.70 3.46
N LEU A 88 -4.55 9.76 2.62
CA LEU A 88 -4.22 9.71 1.20
C LEU A 88 -5.53 9.67 0.39
N ALA A 89 -5.48 10.29 -0.79
CA ALA A 89 -6.48 10.15 -1.82
C ALA A 89 -5.77 9.83 -3.14
N THR A 90 -6.40 8.99 -3.96
CA THR A 90 -5.90 8.57 -5.26
C THR A 90 -6.85 9.08 -6.34
N GLY A 91 -6.30 9.45 -7.50
CA GLY A 91 -7.04 9.94 -8.65
C GLY A 91 -6.11 10.42 -9.76
N ASP A 92 -6.58 10.31 -10.98
CA ASP A 92 -5.95 10.92 -12.15
C ASP A 92 -6.33 12.42 -12.19
N PHE A 93 -5.46 13.26 -11.61
CA PHE A 93 -5.70 14.69 -11.46
C PHE A 93 -5.27 15.51 -12.68
N ASN A 94 -4.39 14.98 -13.52
CA ASN A 94 -3.78 15.63 -14.68
C ASN A 94 -4.21 15.05 -16.02
N ARG A 95 -4.98 13.95 -16.03
CA ARG A 95 -5.57 13.31 -17.21
C ARG A 95 -4.55 12.72 -18.17
N ASP A 96 -3.43 12.22 -17.65
CA ASP A 96 -2.39 11.61 -18.48
C ASP A 96 -2.51 10.11 -18.62
N GLY A 97 -3.24 9.44 -17.72
CA GLY A 97 -3.60 8.03 -17.84
C GLY A 97 -2.45 7.10 -17.50
#